data_AF-A0A2N2GYN6-F1
#
_entry.id   AF-A0A2N2GYN6-F1
#
_cell.length_a   1.000
_cell.length_b   1.000
_cell.length_c   1.000
_cell.angle_alpha   90.00
_cell.angle_beta   90.00
_cell.angle_gamma   90.00
#
_symmetry.space_group_name_H-M   'P 1'
#
loop_
_entity.id
_entity.type
_entity.pdbx_description
1 polymer ?
#
loop_
_entity_poly.entity_id
_entity_poly.type
_entity_poly.pdbx_seq_one_letter_code
_entity_poly.pdbx_strand_id
1 'polypeptide(L)'
;MPKDDINRQDLKILQEKPSDEAQIMVKEDVYIIVTQAFCPNGHNLVGHGTHSFDGYPGICLLVQDQDQQGMVELSPFHGDHQKFGPAFADGHKVKVLCPVCKAEFEVIGKCTCDEGELRSIYLSPKRQTAHQMAVCDVWGCYHSRVIDNNEIFSEFVDSSWQD
;
A
#
# COMPACT_ATOMS: atom_id res chain seq x y z
N MET A 1 5.34 20.40 7.35
CA MET A 1 4.80 19.76 8.57
C MET A 1 3.30 19.61 8.39
N PRO A 2 2.78 18.42 8.07
CA PRO A 2 1.36 18.20 7.81
C PRO A 2 0.67 17.48 9.00
N LYS A 3 0.94 17.90 10.24
CA LYS A 3 0.34 17.24 11.42
C LYS A 3 -1.08 17.73 11.73
N ASP A 4 -1.49 18.86 11.16
CA ASP A 4 -2.67 19.60 11.63
C ASP A 4 -3.91 19.51 10.71
N ASP A 5 -3.81 18.86 9.54
CA ASP A 5 -4.92 18.77 8.57
C ASP A 5 -5.73 17.47 8.67
N ILE A 6 -5.50 16.66 9.71
CA ILE A 6 -6.14 15.35 9.87
C ILE A 6 -7.42 15.49 10.68
N ASN A 7 -8.58 15.52 10.02
CA ASN A 7 -9.87 15.41 10.70
C ASN A 7 -10.11 13.95 11.12
N ARG A 8 -9.54 13.59 12.29
CA ARG A 8 -9.61 12.23 12.86
C ARG A 8 -11.04 11.74 13.14
N GLN A 9 -12.02 12.64 13.19
CA GLN A 9 -13.40 12.28 13.53
C GLN A 9 -14.16 11.67 12.35
N ASP A 10 -13.68 11.86 11.11
CA ASP A 10 -14.35 11.44 9.88
C ASP A 10 -13.64 10.28 9.15
N LEU A 11 -12.55 9.74 9.71
CA LEU A 11 -11.86 8.57 9.17
C LEU A 11 -12.78 7.34 9.24
N LYS A 12 -13.21 6.83 8.08
CA LYS A 12 -14.01 5.60 7.98
C LYS A 12 -13.16 4.49 7.40
N ILE A 13 -12.39 3.85 8.28
CA ILE A 13 -11.55 2.73 7.92
C ILE A 13 -12.37 1.44 8.00
N LEU A 14 -12.58 0.81 6.85
CA LEU A 14 -13.25 -0.48 6.73
C LEU A 14 -12.26 -1.61 7.03
N GLN A 15 -11.82 -1.72 8.29
CA GLN A 15 -11.05 -2.87 8.77
C GLN A 15 -12.00 -3.92 9.35
N GLU A 16 -11.70 -5.20 9.11
CA GLU A 16 -12.36 -6.29 9.82
C GLU A 16 -12.05 -6.16 11.32
N LYS A 17 -13.08 -6.07 12.16
CA LYS A 17 -12.88 -6.06 13.61
C LYS A 17 -12.39 -7.44 14.05
N PRO A 18 -11.44 -7.52 15.00
CA PRO A 18 -11.12 -8.78 15.67
C PRO A 18 -12.38 -9.43 16.22
N SER A 19 -12.45 -10.76 16.20
CA SER A 19 -13.59 -11.49 16.75
C SER A 19 -13.71 -11.24 18.26
N ASP A 20 -14.95 -11.31 18.78
CA ASP A 20 -15.21 -11.15 20.22
C ASP A 20 -14.53 -12.24 21.09
N GLU A 21 -14.04 -13.32 20.47
CA GLU A 21 -13.28 -14.39 21.12
C GLU A 21 -11.78 -14.06 21.26
N ALA A 22 -11.27 -13.07 20.53
CA ALA A 22 -9.88 -12.65 20.59
C ALA A 22 -9.64 -11.75 21.81
N GLN A 23 -8.73 -12.15 22.72
CA GLN A 23 -8.34 -11.35 23.89
C GLN A 23 -7.40 -10.18 23.51
N ILE A 24 -7.80 -9.35 22.56
CA ILE A 24 -7.00 -8.24 22.04
C ILE A 24 -7.48 -6.94 22.67
N MET A 25 -6.58 -6.24 23.37
CA MET A 25 -6.83 -4.88 23.89
C MET A 25 -6.41 -3.87 22.83
N VAL A 26 -7.37 -3.30 22.10
CA VAL A 26 -7.11 -2.22 21.14
C VAL A 26 -6.92 -0.91 21.93
N LYS A 27 -5.69 -0.42 21.97
CA LYS A 27 -5.34 0.85 22.64
C LYS A 27 -5.00 1.90 21.58
N GLU A 28 -5.95 2.82 21.36
CA GLU A 28 -5.90 3.94 20.39
C GLU A 28 -5.68 3.48 18.95
N ASP A 29 -6.62 3.78 18.05
CA ASP A 29 -6.46 3.42 16.64
C ASP A 29 -5.26 4.14 16.01
N VAL A 30 -4.12 3.45 15.91
CA VAL A 30 -2.93 3.94 15.23
C VAL A 30 -3.07 3.65 13.74
N TYR A 31 -3.28 4.70 12.95
CA TYR A 31 -3.35 4.60 11.50
C TYR A 31 -2.03 5.05 10.87
N ILE A 32 -1.46 4.20 10.02
CA ILE A 32 -0.30 4.54 9.20
C ILE A 32 -0.80 5.12 7.87
N ILE A 33 -0.35 6.34 7.56
CA ILE A 33 -0.71 7.06 6.33
C ILE A 33 0.56 7.27 5.51
N VAL A 34 0.56 6.80 4.28
CA VAL A 34 1.63 7.03 3.30
C VAL A 34 1.43 8.40 2.68
N THR A 35 2.16 9.40 3.17
CA THR A 35 2.07 10.79 2.67
C THR A 35 2.98 11.08 1.48
N GLN A 36 3.89 10.17 1.15
CA GLN A 36 4.80 10.26 0.02
C GLN A 36 5.21 8.87 -0.45
N ALA A 37 5.34 8.70 -1.77
CA ALA A 37 5.70 7.45 -2.39
C ALA A 37 6.46 7.75 -3.68
N PHE A 38 7.49 6.98 -4.01
CA PHE A 38 8.38 7.27 -5.13
C PHE A 38 8.63 6.02 -5.98
N CYS A 39 8.70 6.23 -7.30
CA CYS A 39 9.14 5.18 -8.23
C CYS A 39 10.66 4.96 -8.18
N PRO A 40 11.19 3.91 -8.85
CA PRO A 40 12.64 3.68 -8.94
C PRO A 40 13.42 4.87 -9.52
N ASN A 41 12.80 5.65 -10.39
CA ASN A 41 13.39 6.86 -10.97
C ASN A 41 13.18 8.15 -10.15
N GLY A 42 12.56 8.07 -8.96
CA GLY A 42 12.42 9.20 -8.04
C GLY A 42 11.22 10.13 -8.28
N HIS A 43 10.30 9.82 -9.20
CA HIS A 43 9.05 10.56 -9.33
C HIS A 43 8.15 10.30 -8.13
N ASN A 44 7.62 11.36 -7.51
CA ASN A 44 6.56 11.24 -6.51
C ASN A 44 5.33 10.59 -7.16
N LEU A 45 4.62 9.73 -6.45
CA LEU A 45 3.44 8.99 -6.88
C LEU A 45 2.17 9.50 -6.22
N VAL A 46 2.29 10.30 -5.16
CA VAL A 46 1.15 10.85 -4.42
C VAL A 46 0.66 12.14 -5.09
N GLY A 47 -0.66 12.27 -5.25
CA GLY A 47 -1.30 13.51 -5.73
C GLY A 47 -1.34 13.71 -7.24
N HIS A 48 -1.13 12.66 -8.04
CA HIS A 48 -1.38 12.69 -9.49
C HIS A 48 -2.84 12.43 -9.88
N GLY A 49 -3.62 11.93 -8.92
CA GLY A 49 -4.99 11.48 -9.09
C GLY A 49 -6.03 12.58 -8.84
N THR A 50 -7.28 12.21 -9.01
CA THR A 50 -8.43 13.11 -8.76
C THR A 50 -9.27 12.70 -7.56
N HIS A 51 -9.04 11.50 -7.01
CA HIS A 51 -9.80 10.97 -5.88
C HIS A 51 -9.11 11.34 -4.56
N SER A 52 -9.93 11.56 -3.54
CA SER A 52 -9.49 11.75 -2.16
C SER A 52 -9.94 10.59 -1.29
N PHE A 53 -9.07 10.13 -0.41
CA PHE A 53 -9.34 9.10 0.59
C PHE A 53 -9.39 9.80 1.95
N ASP A 54 -10.58 10.05 2.49
CA ASP A 54 -10.78 10.79 3.75
C ASP A 54 -9.95 12.09 3.85
N GLY A 55 -9.90 12.85 2.74
CA GLY A 55 -9.15 14.10 2.64
C GLY A 55 -7.69 13.96 2.21
N TYR A 56 -7.18 12.75 2.02
CA TYR A 56 -5.81 12.50 1.60
C TYR A 56 -5.69 12.16 0.12
N PRO A 57 -4.64 12.65 -0.56
CA PRO A 57 -4.35 12.23 -1.94
C PRO A 57 -3.93 10.76 -1.99
N GLY A 58 -4.42 10.05 -3.01
CA GLY A 58 -4.04 8.66 -3.25
C GLY A 58 -2.64 8.49 -3.83
N ILE A 59 -2.16 7.25 -3.78
CA ILE A 59 -0.92 6.81 -4.45
C ILE A 59 -1.29 6.36 -5.87
N CYS A 60 -0.72 7.00 -6.88
CA CYS A 60 -1.04 6.72 -8.28
C CYS A 60 -0.02 5.77 -8.90
N LEU A 61 -0.51 4.66 -9.43
CA LEU A 61 0.26 3.67 -10.18
C LEU A 61 -0.35 3.53 -11.57
N LEU A 62 0.48 3.23 -12.56
CA LEU A 62 -0.01 2.77 -13.86
C LEU A 62 -0.01 1.24 -13.84
N VAL A 63 -1.17 0.65 -14.05
CA VAL A 63 -1.36 -0.80 -14.05
C VAL A 63 -1.66 -1.25 -15.47
N GLN A 64 -1.07 -2.38 -15.88
CA GLN A 64 -1.21 -2.91 -17.22
C GLN A 64 -1.33 -4.45 -17.18
N ASP A 65 -2.31 -5.00 -17.88
CA ASP A 65 -2.38 -6.43 -18.22
C ASP A 65 -2.06 -6.64 -19.72
N GLN A 66 -2.49 -7.76 -20.31
CA GLN A 66 -2.27 -8.03 -21.73
C GLN A 66 -3.17 -7.19 -22.66
N ASP A 67 -4.34 -6.76 -22.18
CA ASP A 67 -5.42 -6.20 -22.98
C ASP A 67 -5.60 -4.69 -22.75
N GLN A 68 -5.25 -4.20 -21.58
CA GLN A 68 -5.52 -2.84 -21.14
C GLN A 68 -4.45 -2.28 -20.19
N GLN A 69 -4.44 -0.95 -20.12
CA GLN A 69 -3.61 -0.18 -19.21
C GLN A 69 -4.42 0.99 -18.67
N GLY A 70 -4.27 1.31 -17.39
CA GLY A 70 -4.77 2.57 -16.87
C GLY A 70 -4.21 2.95 -15.51
N MET A 71 -4.51 4.18 -15.12
CA MET A 71 -4.05 4.73 -13.85
C MET A 71 -4.96 4.24 -12.73
N VAL A 72 -4.34 3.71 -11.68
CA VAL A 72 -4.99 3.24 -10.46
C VAL A 72 -4.53 4.13 -9.32
N GLU A 73 -5.49 4.70 -8.60
CA GLU A 73 -5.30 5.47 -7.39
C GLU A 73 -5.57 4.55 -6.20
N LEU A 74 -4.54 4.25 -5.41
CA LEU A 74 -4.64 3.45 -4.19
C LEU A 74 -4.85 4.34 -2.97
N SER A 75 -5.57 3.81 -1.99
CA SER A 75 -5.66 4.43 -0.66
C SER A 75 -4.27 4.62 -0.04
N PRO A 76 -3.98 5.78 0.58
CA PRO A 76 -2.74 6.01 1.29
C PRO A 76 -2.73 5.39 2.70
N PHE A 77 -3.85 4.83 3.16
CA PHE A 77 -3.96 4.23 4.50
C PHE A 77 -3.52 2.78 4.50
N HIS A 78 -2.65 2.41 5.43
CA HIS A 78 -2.27 1.02 5.62
C HIS A 78 -3.50 0.18 6.03
N GLY A 79 -3.70 -0.96 5.35
CA GLY A 79 -4.84 -1.85 5.57
C GLY A 79 -6.15 -1.40 4.92
N ASP A 80 -6.19 -0.25 4.24
CA ASP A 80 -7.34 0.15 3.42
C ASP A 80 -7.15 -0.36 1.98
N HIS A 81 -8.15 -1.08 1.49
CA HIS A 81 -8.13 -1.73 0.19
C HIS A 81 -8.85 -0.94 -0.90
N GLN A 82 -9.36 0.25 -0.58
CA GLN A 82 -9.98 1.14 -1.55
C GLN A 82 -8.99 1.51 -2.66
N LYS A 83 -9.50 1.46 -3.90
CA LYS A 83 -8.79 1.88 -5.10
C LYS A 83 -9.77 2.40 -6.15
N PHE A 84 -9.34 3.39 -6.92
CA PHE A 84 -10.06 3.92 -8.06
C PHE A 84 -9.26 3.71 -9.34
N GLY A 85 -9.92 3.40 -10.45
CA GLY A 85 -9.26 3.14 -11.73
C GLY A 85 -10.00 2.09 -12.55
N PRO A 86 -9.42 1.63 -13.67
CA PRO A 86 -9.97 0.52 -14.43
C PRO A 86 -9.99 -0.76 -13.59
N ALA A 87 -10.98 -1.61 -13.86
CA ALA A 87 -11.03 -2.94 -13.28
C ALA A 87 -10.20 -3.90 -14.14
N PHE A 88 -9.35 -4.68 -13.49
CA PHE A 88 -8.70 -5.84 -14.07
C PHE A 88 -9.38 -7.09 -13.53
N ALA A 89 -9.15 -8.23 -14.17
CA ALA A 89 -9.71 -9.49 -13.71
C ALA A 89 -8.99 -9.97 -12.44
N ASP A 90 -9.74 -10.24 -11.37
CA ASP A 90 -9.19 -10.72 -10.10
C ASP A 90 -8.34 -11.98 -10.30
N GLY A 91 -7.25 -12.07 -9.54
CA GLY A 91 -6.28 -13.16 -9.63
C GLY A 91 -5.28 -13.06 -10.78
N HIS A 92 -5.42 -12.11 -11.70
CA HIS A 92 -4.47 -11.95 -12.80
C HIS A 92 -3.25 -11.12 -12.41
N LYS A 93 -2.10 -11.54 -12.94
CA LYS A 93 -0.88 -10.74 -12.88
C LYS A 93 -0.99 -9.51 -13.77
N VAL A 94 -0.57 -8.39 -13.20
CA VAL A 94 -0.47 -7.09 -13.85
C VAL A 94 0.95 -6.56 -13.71
N LYS A 95 1.38 -5.74 -14.66
CA LYS A 95 2.56 -4.91 -14.49
C LYS A 95 2.19 -3.70 -13.65
N VAL A 96 3.03 -3.41 -12.66
CA VAL A 96 2.97 -2.18 -11.88
C VAL A 96 4.04 -1.25 -12.41
N LEU A 97 3.63 -0.07 -12.88
CA LEU A 97 4.48 0.88 -13.60
C LEU A 97 4.34 2.29 -13.02
N CYS A 98 5.40 3.09 -13.10
CA CYS A 98 5.33 4.50 -12.75
C CYS A 98 4.43 5.26 -13.74
N PRO A 99 3.45 6.08 -13.29
CA PRO A 99 2.59 6.83 -14.19
C PRO A 99 3.35 7.90 -14.99
N VAL A 100 4.48 8.40 -14.48
CA VAL A 100 5.28 9.46 -15.11
C VAL A 100 6.28 8.88 -16.13
N CYS A 101 7.17 7.99 -15.70
CA CYS A 101 8.26 7.50 -16.55
C CYS A 101 8.06 6.08 -17.08
N LYS A 102 6.95 5.42 -16.76
CA LYS A 102 6.58 4.07 -17.23
C LYS A 102 7.55 2.96 -16.82
N ALA A 103 8.49 3.25 -15.91
CA ALA A 103 9.41 2.25 -15.38
C ALA A 103 8.61 1.23 -14.56
N GLU A 104 8.88 -0.05 -14.80
CA GLU A 104 8.33 -1.14 -14.00
C GLU A 104 8.97 -1.14 -12.61
N PHE A 105 8.15 -1.41 -11.60
CA PHE A 105 8.63 -1.48 -10.23
C PHE A 105 9.33 -2.83 -9.95
N GLU A 106 10.38 -2.76 -9.12
CA GLU A 106 11.26 -3.89 -8.82
C GLU A 106 10.54 -4.95 -7.97
N VAL A 107 10.83 -6.22 -8.25
CA VAL A 107 10.40 -7.34 -7.40
C VAL A 107 11.31 -7.41 -6.18
N ILE A 108 10.74 -7.33 -4.98
CA ILE A 108 11.49 -7.44 -3.72
C ILE A 108 11.24 -8.75 -2.98
N GLY A 109 10.29 -9.57 -3.45
CA GLY A 109 9.99 -10.85 -2.86
C GLY A 109 8.74 -11.49 -3.45
N LYS A 110 8.45 -12.71 -2.99
CA LYS A 110 7.17 -13.36 -3.28
C LYS A 110 6.10 -12.83 -2.34
N CYS A 111 4.90 -12.63 -2.87
CA CYS A 111 3.72 -12.45 -2.04
C CYS A 111 3.34 -13.81 -1.44
N THR A 112 2.61 -13.79 -0.33
CA THR A 112 2.04 -14.99 0.30
C THR A 112 0.76 -15.47 -0.38
N CYS A 113 0.25 -14.75 -1.38
CA CYS A 113 -0.78 -15.28 -2.28
C CYS A 113 -0.16 -16.24 -3.31
N ASP A 114 -0.98 -17.11 -3.90
CA ASP A 114 -0.58 -18.22 -4.78
C ASP A 114 0.69 -17.98 -5.63
N GLU A 115 0.69 -16.94 -6.48
CA GLU A 115 1.73 -16.71 -7.52
C GLU A 115 2.28 -15.27 -7.56
N GLY A 116 1.90 -14.42 -6.61
CA GLY A 116 2.16 -12.98 -6.66
C GLY A 116 3.59 -12.58 -6.32
N GLU A 117 4.02 -11.44 -6.86
CA GLU A 117 5.30 -10.81 -6.53
C GLU A 117 5.08 -9.43 -5.92
N LEU A 118 5.86 -9.13 -4.88
CA LEU A 118 5.80 -7.85 -4.20
C LEU A 118 6.65 -6.83 -4.95
N ARG A 119 6.01 -5.75 -5.39
CA ARG A 119 6.61 -4.65 -6.14
C ARG A 119 6.94 -3.50 -5.19
N SER A 120 8.21 -3.08 -5.16
CA SER A 120 8.68 -2.02 -4.26
C SER A 120 8.14 -0.66 -4.65
N ILE A 121 7.76 0.16 -3.68
CA ILE A 121 7.48 1.58 -3.82
C ILE A 121 8.25 2.29 -2.71
N TYR A 122 9.13 3.23 -3.04
CA TYR A 122 9.98 3.85 -2.03
C TYR A 122 9.25 4.93 -1.25
N LEU A 123 9.51 5.02 0.05
CA LEU A 123 8.93 6.01 0.94
C LEU A 123 9.84 7.23 1.15
N SER A 124 11.00 7.28 0.49
CA SER A 124 11.88 8.45 0.48
C SER A 124 12.46 8.73 -0.91
N PRO A 125 12.78 10.01 -1.23
CA PRO A 125 13.46 10.38 -2.47
C PRO A 125 14.82 9.70 -2.64
N LYS A 126 15.47 9.33 -1.53
CA LYS A 126 16.75 8.61 -1.54
C LYS A 126 16.61 7.16 -2.02
N ARG A 127 15.38 6.63 -2.10
CA ARG A 127 15.06 5.28 -2.60
C ARG A 127 15.85 4.20 -1.88
N GLN A 128 15.88 4.29 -0.56
CA GLN A 128 16.54 3.31 0.29
C GLN A 128 15.61 2.11 0.47
N THR A 129 16.15 0.90 0.33
CA THR A 129 15.40 -0.35 0.54
C THR A 129 14.89 -0.51 1.97
N ALA A 130 15.53 0.17 2.91
CA ALA A 130 15.11 0.35 4.30
C ALA A 130 13.80 1.13 4.47
N HIS A 131 13.34 1.86 3.46
CA HIS A 131 12.17 2.73 3.52
C HIS A 131 11.33 2.51 2.26
N GLN A 132 10.58 1.43 2.25
CA GLN A 132 9.73 1.05 1.11
C GLN A 132 8.39 0.49 1.59
N MET A 133 7.37 0.62 0.78
CA MET A 133 6.17 -0.21 0.85
C MET A 133 6.17 -1.16 -0.35
N ALA A 134 5.29 -2.15 -0.31
CA ALA A 134 5.16 -3.13 -1.36
C ALA A 134 3.70 -3.38 -1.68
N VAL A 135 3.42 -3.56 -2.97
CA VAL A 135 2.12 -3.97 -3.50
C VAL A 135 2.26 -5.28 -4.27
N CYS A 136 1.30 -6.18 -4.15
CA CYS A 136 1.28 -7.39 -4.95
C CYS A 136 0.97 -7.07 -6.42
N ASP A 137 1.63 -7.76 -7.34
CA ASP A 137 1.37 -7.65 -8.78
C ASP A 137 0.21 -8.53 -9.27
N VAL A 138 -0.54 -9.15 -8.35
CA VAL A 138 -1.79 -9.86 -8.65
C VAL A 138 -2.97 -8.95 -8.31
N TRP A 139 -3.81 -8.67 -9.30
CA TRP A 139 -5.01 -7.87 -9.08
C TRP A 139 -5.99 -8.56 -8.12
N GLY A 140 -6.58 -7.80 -7.21
CA GLY A 140 -7.46 -8.32 -6.16
C GLY A 140 -6.71 -8.90 -4.95
N CYS A 141 -5.38 -9.00 -4.98
CA CYS A 141 -4.60 -9.34 -3.80
C CYS A 141 -4.46 -8.11 -2.88
N TYR A 142 -4.82 -8.29 -1.60
CA TYR A 142 -4.83 -7.23 -0.60
C TYR A 142 -3.58 -7.20 0.29
N HIS A 143 -2.59 -8.04 0.00
CA HIS A 143 -1.33 -8.09 0.73
C HIS A 143 -0.42 -6.92 0.32
N SER A 144 -0.65 -5.76 0.94
CA SER A 144 0.29 -4.64 0.95
C SER A 144 1.13 -4.68 2.22
N ARG A 145 2.44 -4.50 2.10
CA ARG A 145 3.37 -4.52 3.23
C ARG A 145 4.14 -3.21 3.29
N VAL A 146 4.29 -2.62 4.47
CA VAL A 146 5.25 -1.53 4.69
C VAL A 146 6.52 -2.17 5.24
N ILE A 147 7.68 -1.67 4.82
CA ILE A 147 9.00 -2.07 5.30
C ILE A 147 9.78 -0.80 5.62
N ASP A 148 9.79 -0.44 6.89
CA ASP A 148 10.66 0.59 7.46
C ASP A 148 11.80 -0.03 8.29
N ASN A 149 12.92 0.68 8.48
CA ASN A 149 14.00 0.30 9.39
C ASN A 149 13.51 0.08 10.83
N ASN A 150 12.36 0.70 11.17
CA ASN A 150 11.68 0.52 12.45
C ASN A 150 10.55 -0.54 12.40
N GLU A 151 10.19 -1.07 11.23
CA GLU A 151 9.30 -2.24 11.08
C GLU A 151 10.10 -3.54 11.11
N ILE A 152 10.77 -3.75 12.24
CA ILE A 152 10.70 -5.03 12.92
C ILE A 152 9.72 -4.76 14.08
N PHE A 153 8.76 -5.65 14.35
CA PHE A 153 7.79 -5.65 15.50
C PHE A 153 6.30 -5.36 15.23
N SER A 154 5.76 -5.48 14.02
CA SER A 154 4.29 -5.63 13.84
C SER A 154 3.90 -7.03 13.34
N GLU A 155 4.71 -7.64 12.46
CA GLU A 155 4.38 -8.94 11.86
C GLU A 155 4.95 -10.16 12.64
N PHE A 156 5.80 -9.92 13.66
CA PHE A 156 6.44 -10.98 14.48
C PHE A 156 5.95 -11.07 15.92
N VAL A 157 5.03 -10.20 16.35
CA VAL A 157 4.46 -10.31 17.71
C VAL A 157 3.39 -11.43 17.80
N ASP A 158 2.95 -11.97 16.65
CA ASP A 158 1.96 -13.06 16.61
C ASP A 158 2.53 -14.47 16.34
N SER A 159 3.85 -14.69 16.32
CA SER A 159 4.36 -16.07 16.08
C SER A 159 5.64 -16.51 16.80
N SER A 160 6.14 -15.79 17.80
CA SER A 160 7.25 -16.32 18.60
C SER A 160 7.28 -15.83 20.05
N TRP A 161 6.26 -16.20 20.82
CA TRP A 161 6.38 -16.44 22.26
C TRP A 161 5.51 -17.64 22.64
N GLN A 162 6.06 -18.84 22.51
CA GLN A 162 5.67 -19.98 23.35
C GLN A 162 6.97 -20.56 23.92
N ASP A 163 7.08 -20.44 25.24
CA ASP A 163 8.03 -20.98 26.23
C ASP A 163 9.31 -21.71 25.77
#